data_AF-A0A7S0TJY8-F1
#
_entry.id   AF-A0A7S0TJY8-F1
#
_cell.length_a   1.000
_cell.length_b   1.000
_cell.length_c   1.000
_cell.angle_alpha   90.00
_cell.angle_beta   90.00
_cell.angle_gamma   90.00
#
_symmetry.space_group_name_H-M   'P 1'
#
loop_
_entity.id
_entity.type
_entity.pdbx_description
1 polymer ?
#
loop_
_entity_poly.entity_id
_entity_poly.type
_entity_poly.pdbx_seq_one_letter_code
_entity_poly.pdbx_strand_id
1 'polypeptide(L)'
;DGEEGEEGEEEKVMTRGKIVQRHKREWKALRGQLDEMKIHKKAMGSRTLEKKTAKKDLANEIKGMMEEMTARHRRELEEFDKAEEERKDGEMQEEEAEPEPHATAQTG
;
A
#
# COMPACT_ATOMS: atom_id res chain seq x y z
N ASP A 1 33.62 -10.58 22.11
CA ASP A 1 34.15 -9.52 21.24
C ASP A 1 34.26 -10.00 19.81
N GLY A 2 33.73 -9.20 18.88
CA GLY A 2 33.60 -9.48 17.45
C GLY A 2 32.23 -10.10 17.15
N GLU A 3 31.31 -9.48 16.40
CA GLU A 3 31.44 -8.46 15.37
C GLU A 3 30.18 -7.59 15.39
N GLU A 4 30.41 -6.29 15.51
CA GLU A 4 29.45 -5.24 15.17
C GLU A 4 29.19 -5.34 13.66
N GLY A 5 28.10 -5.98 13.29
CA GLY A 5 27.52 -5.81 11.96
C GLY A 5 26.83 -4.46 11.93
N GLU A 6 27.48 -3.48 11.31
CA GLU A 6 26.87 -2.24 10.83
C GLU A 6 25.51 -2.54 10.17
N GLU A 7 24.43 -2.41 10.94
CA GLU A 7 23.11 -2.12 10.37
C GLU A 7 23.18 -0.66 9.92
N GLY A 8 23.87 -0.46 8.79
CA GLY A 8 23.75 0.75 8.01
C GLY A 8 22.27 1.06 7.89
N GLU A 9 21.92 2.29 8.27
CA GLU A 9 20.66 2.93 7.98
C GLU A 9 20.47 2.97 6.45
N GLU A 10 20.18 1.81 5.84
CA GLU A 10 19.42 1.74 4.61
C GLU A 10 18.07 2.34 4.98
N GLU A 11 17.98 3.66 4.78
CA GLU A 11 16.75 4.40 4.53
C GLU A 11 15.77 3.42 3.90
N LYS A 12 14.81 2.91 4.69
CA LYS A 12 14.04 1.72 4.32
C LYS A 12 13.24 2.03 3.06
N VAL A 13 13.84 1.80 1.89
CA VAL A 13 13.18 2.02 0.62
C VAL A 13 11.96 1.12 0.63
N MET A 14 10.80 1.77 0.68
CA MET A 14 9.50 1.13 0.63
C MET A 14 9.39 0.59 -0.79
N THR A 15 9.57 -0.72 -0.94
CA THR A 15 9.35 -1.36 -2.25
C THR A 15 7.89 -1.75 -2.38
N ARG A 16 7.42 -1.82 -3.62
CA ARG A 16 6.09 -2.35 -3.94
C ARG A 16 5.80 -3.70 -3.25
N GLY A 17 6.81 -4.56 -3.17
CA GLY A 17 6.71 -5.85 -2.49
C GLY A 17 6.44 -5.73 -0.99
N LYS A 18 7.11 -4.80 -0.29
CA LYS A 18 6.87 -4.53 1.14
C LYS A 18 5.46 -3.99 1.37
N ILE A 19 4.96 -3.11 0.49
CA ILE A 19 3.57 -2.58 0.54
C ILE A 19 2.57 -3.73 0.46
N VAL A 20 2.70 -4.60 -0.55
CA VAL A 20 1.79 -5.75 -0.73
C VAL A 20 1.85 -6.72 0.46
N GLN A 21 3.03 -6.96 1.03
CA GLN A 21 3.15 -7.79 2.24
C GLN A 21 2.44 -7.17 3.44
N ARG A 22 2.52 -5.85 3.61
CA ARG A 22 1.78 -5.13 4.65
C ARG A 22 0.27 -5.25 4.43
N HIS A 23 -0.20 -5.00 3.21
CA HIS A 23 -1.61 -5.17 2.82
C HIS A 23 -2.13 -6.58 3.13
N LYS A 24 -1.34 -7.62 2.86
CA LYS A 24 -1.69 -9.01 3.20
C LYS A 24 -1.88 -9.22 4.70
N ARG A 25 -1.02 -8.63 5.54
CA ARG A 25 -1.14 -8.73 7.02
C ARG A 25 -2.40 -8.00 7.50
N GLU A 26 -2.64 -6.81 6.99
CA GLU A 26 -3.84 -6.02 7.29
C GLU A 26 -5.12 -6.76 6.88
N TRP A 27 -5.14 -7.37 5.69
CA TRP A 27 -6.25 -8.22 5.25
C TRP A 27 -6.46 -9.44 6.14
N LYS A 28 -5.38 -10.10 6.59
CA LYS A 28 -5.49 -11.25 7.49
C LYS A 28 -6.10 -10.83 8.84
N ALA A 29 -5.70 -9.68 9.37
CA ALA A 29 -6.26 -9.14 10.61
C ALA A 29 -7.75 -8.80 10.44
N LEU A 30 -8.10 -8.08 9.38
CA LEU A 30 -9.49 -7.72 9.08
C LEU A 30 -10.38 -8.96 8.84
N ARG A 31 -9.85 -10.00 8.19
CA ARG A 31 -10.61 -11.22 7.89
C ARG A 31 -11.15 -11.91 9.16
N GLY A 32 -10.38 -11.92 10.25
CA GLY A 32 -10.85 -12.46 11.53
C GLY A 32 -12.09 -11.72 12.03
N GLN A 33 -12.04 -10.39 12.03
CA GLN A 33 -13.16 -9.54 12.43
C GLN A 33 -14.39 -9.73 11.51
N LEU A 34 -14.19 -9.76 10.20
CA LEU A 34 -15.27 -9.96 9.23
C LEU A 34 -15.94 -11.33 9.41
N ASP A 35 -15.17 -12.38 9.70
CA ASP A 35 -15.72 -13.71 9.89
C ASP A 35 -16.51 -13.81 11.20
N GLU A 36 -16.05 -13.18 12.29
CA GLU A 36 -16.82 -13.03 13.53
C GLU A 36 -18.13 -12.28 13.31
N MET A 37 -18.10 -11.14 12.60
CA MET A 37 -19.30 -10.37 12.27
C MET A 37 -20.28 -11.17 11.40
N LYS A 38 -19.79 -11.96 10.43
CA LYS A 38 -20.63 -12.86 9.62
C LYS A 38 -21.30 -13.93 10.47
N ILE A 39 -20.57 -14.52 11.41
CA ILE A 39 -21.12 -15.51 12.36
C ILE A 39 -22.20 -14.84 13.22
N HIS A 40 -21.92 -13.68 13.80
CA HIS A 40 -22.87 -12.93 14.61
C HIS A 40 -24.15 -12.58 13.82
N LYS A 41 -24.01 -12.05 12.60
CA LYS A 41 -25.11 -11.77 11.67
C LYS A 41 -25.95 -13.02 11.37
N LYS A 42 -25.31 -14.19 11.24
CA LYS A 42 -26.01 -15.47 11.02
C LYS A 42 -26.79 -15.90 12.26
N ALA A 43 -26.21 -15.75 13.45
CA ALA A 43 -26.80 -16.14 14.72
C ALA A 43 -27.98 -15.24 15.16
N MET A 44 -27.98 -13.95 14.78
CA MET A 44 -28.97 -12.95 15.23
C MET A 44 -30.43 -13.29 14.86
N GLY A 45 -30.64 -14.11 13.82
CA GLY A 45 -31.98 -14.42 13.29
C GLY A 45 -32.66 -13.22 12.62
N SER A 46 -33.95 -13.34 12.30
CA SER A 46 -34.70 -12.29 11.58
C SER A 46 -36.19 -12.26 11.91
N ARG A 47 -36.55 -12.69 13.13
CA ARG A 47 -37.95 -12.84 13.57
C ARG A 47 -38.66 -11.51 13.85
N THR A 48 -37.92 -10.47 14.25
CA THR A 48 -38.47 -9.13 14.49
C THR A 48 -37.93 -8.14 13.47
N LEU A 49 -38.64 -7.02 13.29
CA LEU A 49 -38.22 -5.95 12.39
C LEU A 49 -36.86 -5.37 12.82
N GLU A 50 -36.68 -5.15 14.13
CA GLU A 50 -35.42 -4.66 14.71
C GLU A 50 -34.24 -5.58 14.36
N LYS A 51 -34.41 -6.91 14.49
CA LYS A 51 -33.38 -7.88 14.12
C LYS A 51 -33.09 -7.89 12.62
N LYS A 52 -34.11 -7.66 11.77
CA LYS A 52 -33.88 -7.50 10.32
C LYS A 52 -33.06 -6.26 10.00
N THR A 53 -33.36 -5.13 10.66
CA THR A 53 -32.61 -3.89 10.51
C THR A 53 -31.17 -4.06 10.98
N ALA A 54 -30.95 -4.55 12.21
CA ALA A 54 -29.61 -4.81 12.73
C ALA A 54 -28.79 -5.77 11.85
N LYS A 55 -29.44 -6.79 11.27
CA LYS A 55 -28.79 -7.72 10.34
C LYS A 55 -28.40 -7.05 9.01
N LYS A 56 -29.18 -6.08 8.55
CA LYS A 56 -28.88 -5.26 7.36
C LYS A 56 -27.74 -4.29 7.67
N ASP A 57 -27.75 -3.66 8.83
CA ASP A 57 -26.70 -2.72 9.24
C ASP A 57 -25.35 -3.44 9.37
N LEU A 58 -25.31 -4.61 10.02
CA LEU A 58 -24.13 -5.46 10.05
C LEU A 58 -23.66 -5.90 8.65
N ALA A 59 -24.60 -6.12 7.72
CA ALA A 59 -24.23 -6.46 6.34
C ALA A 59 -23.56 -5.28 5.62
N ASN A 60 -24.08 -4.07 5.83
CA ASN A 60 -23.52 -2.84 5.28
C ASN A 60 -22.16 -2.54 5.89
N GLU A 61 -21.98 -2.76 7.19
CA GLU A 61 -20.72 -2.56 7.89
C GLU A 61 -19.63 -3.53 7.40
N ILE A 62 -19.95 -4.83 7.29
CA ILE A 62 -19.05 -5.84 6.69
C ILE A 62 -18.63 -5.41 5.28
N LYS A 63 -19.57 -4.92 4.47
CA LYS A 63 -19.28 -4.47 3.11
C LYS A 63 -18.41 -3.22 3.11
N GLY A 64 -18.74 -2.22 3.94
CA GLY A 64 -18.01 -0.97 4.07
C GLY A 64 -16.55 -1.21 4.47
N MET A 65 -16.29 -2.05 5.47
CA MET A 65 -14.93 -2.39 5.89
C MET A 65 -14.10 -3.03 4.77
N MET A 66 -14.71 -3.91 3.96
CA MET A 66 -14.02 -4.52 2.81
C MET A 66 -13.71 -3.50 1.72
N GLU A 67 -14.67 -2.62 1.41
CA GLU A 67 -14.52 -1.60 0.37
C GLU A 67 -13.49 -0.54 0.79
N GLU A 68 -13.53 -0.07 2.04
CA GLU A 68 -12.56 0.88 2.59
C GLU A 68 -11.14 0.32 2.56
N MET A 69 -10.94 -0.92 3.01
CA MET A 69 -9.64 -1.59 2.98
C MET A 69 -9.12 -1.70 1.54
N THR A 70 -9.99 -2.13 0.61
CA THR A 70 -9.64 -2.25 -0.81
C THR A 70 -9.28 -0.91 -1.43
N ALA A 71 -10.06 0.14 -1.16
CA ALA A 71 -9.83 1.48 -1.68
C ALA A 71 -8.51 2.06 -1.16
N ARG A 72 -8.23 1.89 0.14
CA ARG A 72 -6.98 2.34 0.75
C ARG A 72 -5.76 1.62 0.15
N HIS A 73 -5.83 0.30 0.00
CA HIS A 73 -4.75 -0.49 -0.60
C HIS A 73 -4.51 -0.14 -2.07
N ARG A 74 -5.58 0.05 -2.83
CA ARG A 74 -5.48 0.49 -4.24
C ARG A 74 -4.79 1.85 -4.32
N ARG A 75 -5.27 2.83 -3.56
CA ARG A 75 -4.73 4.19 -3.56
C ARG A 75 -3.25 4.22 -3.22
N GLU A 76 -2.83 3.45 -2.22
CA GLU A 76 -1.41 3.40 -1.84
C GLU A 76 -0.52 2.78 -2.94
N LEU A 77 -1.02 1.77 -3.66
CA LEU A 77 -0.28 1.21 -4.80
C LEU A 77 -0.24 2.19 -5.97
N GLU A 78 -1.33 2.90 -6.24
CA GLU A 78 -1.38 3.93 -7.28
C GLU A 78 -0.43 5.10 -6.97
N GLU A 79 -0.40 5.57 -5.71
CA GLU A 79 0.54 6.60 -5.25
C GLU A 79 1.99 6.14 -5.36
N PHE A 80 2.27 4.88 -5.01
CA PHE A 80 3.60 4.29 -5.17
C PHE A 80 4.02 4.16 -6.63
N ASP A 81 3.13 3.59 -7.46
CA ASP A 81 3.40 3.36 -8.88
C ASP A 81 3.60 4.72 -9.61
N LYS A 82 2.86 5.78 -9.24
CA LYS A 82 3.06 7.14 -9.76
C LYS A 82 4.39 7.76 -9.33
N ALA A 83 4.78 7.59 -8.07
CA ALA A 83 6.06 8.11 -7.58
C ALA A 83 7.27 7.42 -8.25
N GLU A 84 7.16 6.11 -8.53
CA GLU A 84 8.19 5.38 -9.29
C GLU A 84 8.27 5.82 -10.77
N GLU A 85 7.14 6.16 -11.40
CA GLU A 85 7.11 6.69 -12.76
C GLU A 85 7.79 8.07 -12.83
N GLU A 86 7.44 8.98 -11.92
CA GLU A 86 8.06 10.32 -11.82
C GLU A 86 9.56 10.24 -11.57
N ARG A 87 10.03 9.30 -10.74
CA ARG A 87 11.48 9.10 -10.50
C ARG A 87 12.20 8.67 -11.78
N LYS A 88 11.63 7.72 -12.51
CA LYS A 88 12.23 7.21 -13.77
C LYS A 88 12.27 8.28 -14.86
N ASP A 89 11.21 9.10 -14.95
CA ASP A 89 11.15 10.20 -15.93
C ASP A 89 12.15 11.32 -15.59
N GLY A 90 12.44 11.54 -14.30
CA GLY A 90 13.49 12.45 -13.85
C GLY A 90 14.90 11.93 -14.14
N GLU A 91 15.16 10.64 -13.89
CA GLU A 91 16.44 9.99 -14.20
C GLU A 91 16.77 10.03 -15.70
N MET A 92 15.78 9.90 -16.59
CA MET A 92 15.97 10.03 -18.04
C MET A 92 16.28 11.46 -18.51
N GLN A 93 15.86 12.50 -17.78
CA GLN A 93 16.16 13.90 -18.11
C GLN A 93 17.55 14.35 -17.64
N GLU A 94 18.09 13.76 -16.59
CA GLU A 94 19.47 14.04 -16.14
C GLU A 94 20.54 13.35 -17.01
N GLU A 95 20.23 12.19 -17.60
CA GLU A 95 21.18 11.46 -18.47
C GLU A 95 21.39 12.12 -19.85
N GLU A 96 20.43 12.91 -20.35
CA GLU A 96 20.61 13.73 -21.58
C GLU A 96 21.39 15.04 -21.34
N ALA A 97 21.68 15.38 -20.08
CA ALA A 97 22.32 16.63 -19.68
C ALA A 97 23.81 16.46 -19.33
N GLU A 98 24.54 15.57 -20.00
CA GLU A 98 26.01 15.66 -20.09
C GLU A 98 26.40 16.64 -21.21
N PRO A 99 26.72 17.92 -20.93
CA PRO A 99 27.48 18.70 -21.88
C PRO A 99 28.89 18.13 -21.92
N GLU A 100 29.33 17.60 -23.06
CA GLU A 100 30.73 17.26 -23.30
C GLU A 100 31.62 18.42 -22.82
N PRO A 101 32.44 18.23 -21.78
CA PRO A 101 33.46 19.19 -21.46
C PRO A 101 34.69 18.91 -22.31
N HIS A 102 35.47 19.97 -22.53
CA HIS A 102 36.84 19.99 -23.03
C HIS A 102 37.04 20.43 -24.48
N ALA A 103 36.96 21.76 -24.61
CA ALA A 103 37.86 22.60 -25.38
C ALA A 103 39.22 21.99 -25.74
N THR A 104 39.72 22.32 -26.93
CA THR A 104 41.16 22.58 -27.08
C THR A 104 41.39 23.78 -27.99
N ALA A 105 42.26 24.64 -27.50
CA ALA A 105 42.54 25.99 -27.95
C ALA A 105 43.43 26.02 -29.21
N GLN A 106 43.26 27.11 -29.98
CA GLN A 106 44.32 28.03 -30.42
C GLN A 106 45.60 27.46 -31.08
N THR A 107 45.87 27.91 -32.33
CA THR A 107 47.16 28.28 -32.96
C THR A 107 47.02 28.09 -34.48
N GLY A 108 47.34 29.02 -35.38
CA GLY A 108 47.84 30.40 -35.32
C GLY A 108 47.65 31.05 -36.70
#